data_AF-A0A6I4IMK6-F1
#
_entry.id   AF-A0A6I4IMK6-F1
#
_cell.length_a   1.000
_cell.length_b   1.000
_cell.length_c   1.000
_cell.angle_alpha   90.00
_cell.angle_beta   90.00
_cell.angle_gamma   90.00
#
_symmetry.space_group_name_H-M   'P 1'
#
loop_
_entity.id
_entity.type
_entity.pdbx_description
1 polymer ?
#
loop_
_entity_poly.entity_id
_entity_poly.type
_entity_poly.pdbx_seq_one_letter_code
_entity_poly.pdbx_strand_id
1 'polypeptide(L)' 'MKKLITIIALVLFSFSTFAQQHMTKSGKPDKRYNENKHLKKDGTPDMRYSTSKKAMTKKKP' A
#
# COMPACT_ATOMS: atom_id res chain seq x y z
N MET A 1 30.59 -24.84 -14.76
CA MET A 1 29.15 -25.11 -15.00
C MET A 1 28.25 -24.71 -13.84
N LYS A 2 28.47 -25.23 -12.62
CA LYS A 2 27.57 -24.98 -11.46
C LYS A 2 27.50 -23.52 -10.99
N LYS A 3 28.61 -22.77 -11.14
CA LYS A 3 28.73 -21.33 -10.79
C LYS A 3 27.90 -20.42 -11.70
N LEU A 4 27.70 -20.81 -12.96
CA LEU A 4 26.91 -20.04 -13.91
C LEU A 4 25.40 -20.22 -13.65
N ILE A 5 24.99 -21.44 -13.32
CA ILE A 5 23.61 -21.76 -12.94
C ILE A 5 23.19 -21.04 -11.65
N THR A 6 24.10 -20.91 -10.68
CA THR A 6 23.83 -20.19 -9.43
C THR A 6 23.69 -18.68 -9.62
N ILE A 7 24.48 -18.07 -10.50
CA ILE A 7 24.34 -16.64 -10.83
C ILE A 7 23.02 -16.37 -11.55
N ILE A 8 22.61 -17.23 -12.50
CA ILE A 8 21.34 -17.08 -13.21
C ILE A 8 20.15 -17.22 -12.25
N ALA A 9 20.20 -18.18 -11.32
CA ALA A 9 19.17 -18.35 -10.31
C ALA A 9 19.06 -17.14 -9.35
N LEU A 10 20.19 -16.53 -8.98
CA LEU A 10 20.22 -15.32 -8.15
C LEU A 10 19.63 -14.10 -8.85
N VAL A 11 19.90 -13.93 -10.14
CA VAL A 11 19.34 -12.83 -10.95
C VAL A 11 17.82 -13.00 -11.12
N LEU A 12 17.34 -14.21 -11.38
CA LEU A 12 15.90 -14.48 -11.54
C LEU A 12 15.11 -14.31 -10.24
N PHE A 13 15.71 -14.57 -9.07
CA PHE A 13 15.04 -14.39 -7.78
C PHE A 13 14.84 -12.90 -7.42
N SER A 14 15.75 -12.03 -7.85
CA SER A 14 15.75 -10.59 -7.51
C SER A 14 14.63 -9.76 -8.16
N PHE A 15 13.96 -10.28 -9.20
CA PHE A 15 12.87 -9.58 -9.88
C PHE A 15 11.46 -9.85 -9.29
N SER A 16 11.35 -10.68 -8.25
CA SER A 16 10.05 -11.14 -7.73
C SER A 16 9.36 -10.18 -6.75
N THR A 17 9.97 -9.04 -6.38
CA THR A 17 9.33 -8.04 -5.51
C THR A 17 8.43 -7.10 -6.31
N PHE A 18 7.39 -7.64 -6.96
CA PHE A 18 6.32 -6.82 -7.52
C PHE A 18 5.38 -6.40 -6.38
N ALA A 19 5.35 -5.12 -6.05
CA ALA A 19 4.49 -4.57 -5.00
C ALA A 19 3.01 -4.94 -5.26
N GLN A 20 2.37 -5.61 -4.30
CA GLN A 20 0.94 -5.97 -4.37
C GLN A 20 0.10 -4.69 -4.42
N GLN A 21 -0.42 -4.35 -5.60
CA GLN A 21 -1.37 -3.25 -5.78
C GLN A 21 -2.76 -3.68 -5.28
N HIS A 22 -3.39 -2.87 -4.44
CA HIS A 22 -4.76 -3.12 -3.97
C HIS A 22 -5.73 -2.85 -5.13
N MET A 23 -6.41 -3.90 -5.60
CA MET A 23 -7.33 -3.86 -6.75
C MET A 23 -8.78 -3.82 -6.26
N THR A 24 -9.66 -3.15 -7.02
CA THR A 24 -11.11 -3.24 -6.81
C THR A 24 -11.65 -4.61 -7.25
N LYS A 25 -12.89 -4.96 -6.86
CA LYS A 25 -13.57 -6.17 -7.37
C LYS A 25 -13.70 -6.21 -8.90
N SER A 26 -13.58 -5.06 -9.57
CA SER A 26 -13.60 -4.91 -11.03
C SER A 26 -12.22 -4.96 -11.69
N GLY A 27 -11.15 -5.26 -10.93
CA GLY A 27 -9.80 -5.43 -11.46
C GLY A 27 -9.08 -4.13 -11.84
N LYS A 28 -9.59 -2.97 -11.42
CA LYS A 28 -8.92 -1.68 -11.61
C LYS A 28 -8.11 -1.33 -10.36
N PRO A 29 -7.00 -0.58 -10.48
CA PRO A 29 -6.26 -0.09 -9.32
C PRO A 29 -7.18 0.74 -8.41
N ASP A 30 -7.29 0.33 -7.15
CA ASP A 30 -8.16 1.01 -6.19
C ASP A 30 -7.46 2.25 -5.62
N LYS A 31 -7.71 3.40 -6.26
CA LYS A 31 -7.17 4.70 -5.81
C LYS A 31 -7.68 5.09 -4.41
N ARG A 32 -8.81 4.53 -3.96
CA ARG A 32 -9.39 4.83 -2.64
C ARG A 32 -8.67 4.13 -1.50
N TYR A 33 -7.91 3.08 -1.76
CA TYR A 33 -7.23 2.31 -0.71
C TYR A 33 -6.25 3.18 0.08
N ASN A 34 -5.47 4.02 -0.61
CA ASN A 34 -4.52 4.92 0.03
C ASN A 34 -5.21 6.13 0.66
N GLU A 35 -6.26 6.65 0.04
CA GLU A 35 -7.00 7.84 0.51
C GLU A 35 -7.88 7.54 1.74
N ASN A 36 -8.48 6.35 1.82
CA ASN A 36 -9.41 5.95 2.88
C ASN A 36 -8.75 5.19 4.02
N LYS A 37 -7.43 4.99 4.01
CA LYS A 37 -6.73 4.11 4.95
C LYS A 37 -7.02 4.42 6.43
N HIS A 38 -7.30 5.68 6.75
CA HIS A 38 -7.61 6.12 8.11
C HIS A 38 -8.95 6.87 8.20
N LEU A 39 -9.88 6.59 7.29
CA LEU A 39 -11.26 7.08 7.32
C LEU A 39 -12.20 5.94 7.71
N LYS A 40 -13.24 6.27 8.46
CA LYS A 40 -14.34 5.33 8.75
C LYS A 40 -15.25 5.19 7.52
N LYS A 41 -16.22 4.26 7.58
CA LYS A 41 -17.20 4.03 6.49
C LYS A 41 -18.04 5.28 6.17
N ASP A 42 -18.26 6.14 7.16
CA ASP A 42 -18.96 7.43 7.07
C ASP A 42 -18.08 8.57 6.54
N GLY A 43 -16.81 8.33 6.20
CA GLY A 43 -15.89 9.34 5.67
C GLY A 43 -15.23 10.24 6.72
N THR A 44 -15.59 10.09 8.00
CA THR A 44 -14.96 10.80 9.12
C THR A 44 -13.57 10.22 9.42
N PRO A 45 -12.57 11.05 9.80
CA PRO A 45 -11.27 10.54 10.24
C PRO A 45 -11.37 9.55 11.40
N ASP A 46 -10.74 8.39 11.27
CA ASP A 46 -10.66 7.40 12.34
C ASP A 46 -9.63 7.83 13.40
N MET A 47 -10.12 8.19 14.58
CA MET A 47 -9.32 8.71 15.69
C MET A 47 -8.43 7.67 16.36
N ARG A 48 -8.53 6.39 16.00
CA ARG A 48 -7.59 5.34 16.44
C ARG A 48 -6.17 5.58 15.90
N TYR A 49 -6.03 6.30 14.79
CA TYR A 49 -4.74 6.63 14.16
C TYR A 49 -4.24 8.03 14.55
N SER A 50 -2.96 8.13 14.92
CA SER A 50 -2.32 9.39 15.33
C SER A 50 -2.26 10.43 14.20
N THR A 51 -2.16 9.99 12.95
CA THR A 51 -2.18 10.83 11.74
C THR A 51 -3.53 11.53 11.57
N SER A 52 -4.63 10.81 11.79
CA SER A 52 -5.99 11.34 11.70
C SER A 52 -6.29 12.34 12.81
N LYS A 53 -5.79 12.08 14.03
CA LYS A 53 -5.90 13.01 15.17
C LYS A 53 -5.22 14.35 14.86
N LYS A 54 -4.00 14.32 14.30
CA LYS A 54 -3.26 15.53 13.90
C LYS A 54 -3.93 16.28 12.74
N ALA A 55 -4.53 15.57 11.79
CA ALA A 55 -5.27 16.18 10.68
C ALA A 55 -6.53 16.90 11.18
N MET A 56 -7.25 16.32 12.14
CA MET A 56 -8.43 16.95 12.75
C MET A 56 -8.09 18.21 13.54
N THR A 57 -6.98 18.21 14.30
CA THR A 57 -6.56 19.41 15.06
C THR A 57 -6.13 20.55 14.15
N LYS A 58 -5.60 20.26 12.95
CA LYS A 58 -5.22 21.27 11.95
C LYS A 58 -6.39 21.82 11.12
N LYS A 59 -7.54 21.13 11.11
CA LYS A 59 -8.72 21.52 10.32
C LYS A 59 -9.70 22.42 11.11
N LYS A 60 -9.41 22.75 12.36
CA LYS A 60 -10.20 23.75 13.09
C LYS A 60 -9.90 25.14 12.49
N PRO A 61 -10.94 25.95 12.15
CA PRO A 61 -10.74 27.36 11.83
C PRO A 61 -10.18 28.12 13.03
#